data_AF-A0A7J2KFE7-F1
#
_entry.id   AF-A0A7J2KFE7-F1
#
_cell.length_a   1.000
_cell.length_b   1.000
_cell.length_c   1.000
_cell.angle_alpha   90.00
_cell.angle_beta   90.00
_cell.angle_gamma   90.00
#
_symmetry.space_group_name_H-M   'P 1'
#
loop_
_entity.id
_entity.type
_entity.pdbx_description
1 polymer ?
#
loop_
_entity_poly.entity_id
_entity_poly.type
_entity_poly.pdbx_seq_one_letter_code
_entity_poly.pdbx_strand_id
1 'polypeptide(L)'
;MIIKLVGCLEYVENLEREYNKLLERVNMELEKKGIKARVFLAKNIGNVNGKVFVKYLGTRIKIFGEVDVSQIILPSRFPLDGFEYVIEKGTMFCSYKVFRKFANMLKQCRVIISLDNARDKIIEEIMGEAYRVKEYYSKLLKAPVNWVPLIKTGILKKASKTLNINYEDLIDYLAYLRDKGVVKIMFGEKGELWLQVL
;
A
#
# COMPACT_ATOMS: atom_id res chain seq x y z
N MET A 1 3.74 -8.59 0.50
CA MET A 1 3.36 -8.83 1.91
C MET A 1 1.93 -8.43 2.18
N ILE A 2 1.11 -9.35 2.69
CA ILE A 2 -0.23 -9.05 3.20
C ILE A 2 -0.14 -8.57 4.65
N ILE A 3 -0.87 -7.51 4.98
CA ILE A 3 -0.95 -6.92 6.31
C ILE A 3 -2.39 -6.98 6.83
N LYS A 4 -2.53 -7.06 8.15
CA LYS A 4 -3.82 -6.94 8.84
C LYS A 4 -4.02 -5.51 9.30
N LEU A 5 -5.20 -4.95 9.03
CA LEU A 5 -5.60 -3.59 9.39
C LEU A 5 -6.69 -3.64 10.47
N VAL A 6 -6.31 -3.34 11.71
CA VAL A 6 -7.23 -3.34 12.87
C VAL A 6 -7.89 -1.97 13.02
N GLY A 7 -9.21 -1.97 13.27
CA GLY A 7 -10.03 -0.75 13.39
C GLY A 7 -10.26 -0.02 12.06
N CYS A 8 -9.78 -0.57 10.95
CA CYS A 8 -9.75 0.12 9.67
C CYS A 8 -11.04 -0.06 8.86
N LEU A 9 -11.77 -1.16 9.07
CA LEU A 9 -13.03 -1.43 8.37
C LEU A 9 -14.07 -0.37 8.65
N GLU A 10 -14.35 -0.10 9.93
CA GLU A 10 -15.31 0.93 10.35
C GLU A 10 -14.93 2.32 9.83
N TYR A 11 -13.64 2.67 9.87
CA TYR A 11 -13.15 3.93 9.32
C TYR A 11 -13.42 4.06 7.82
N VAL A 12 -13.11 3.03 7.04
CA VAL A 12 -13.35 3.01 5.58
C VAL A 12 -14.84 3.09 5.26
N GLU A 13 -15.68 2.36 6.00
CA GLU A 13 -17.14 2.41 5.86
C GLU A 13 -17.70 3.79 6.17
N ASN A 14 -17.17 4.47 7.20
CA ASN A 14 -17.57 5.84 7.53
C ASN A 14 -17.14 6.83 6.45
N LEU A 15 -15.92 6.72 5.92
CA LEU A 15 -15.48 7.55 4.77
C LEU A 15 -16.38 7.34 3.55
N GLU A 16 -16.71 6.09 3.24
CA GLU A 16 -17.62 5.76 2.14
C GLU A 16 -19.00 6.37 2.37
N ARG A 17 -19.55 6.27 3.58
CA ARG A 17 -20.86 6.83 3.93
C ARG A 17 -20.90 8.35 3.77
N GLU A 18 -19.91 9.06 4.30
CA GLU A 18 -19.83 10.52 4.18
C GLU A 18 -19.65 10.97 2.73
N TYR A 19 -18.86 10.22 1.95
CA TYR A 19 -18.70 10.50 0.54
C TYR A 19 -20.00 10.25 -0.26
N ASN A 20 -20.73 9.18 0.03
CA ASN A 20 -22.02 8.93 -0.61
C ASN A 20 -23.04 10.04 -0.30
N LYS A 21 -23.10 10.56 0.94
CA LYS A 21 -23.93 11.74 1.28
C LYS A 21 -23.54 12.99 0.46
N LEU A 22 -22.26 13.17 0.15
CA LEU A 22 -21.81 14.24 -0.74
C LEU A 22 -22.32 14.01 -2.17
N LEU A 23 -22.20 12.79 -2.69
CA LEU A 23 -22.70 12.44 -4.03
C LEU A 23 -24.22 12.55 -4.14
N GLU A 24 -24.96 12.23 -3.09
CA GLU A 24 -26.42 12.42 -3.02
C GLU A 24 -26.78 13.90 -3.17
N ARG A 25 -26.09 14.81 -2.47
CA ARG A 25 -26.29 16.26 -2.64
C ARG A 25 -26.01 16.71 -4.07
N VAL A 26 -24.93 16.21 -4.68
CA VAL A 26 -24.61 16.50 -6.09
C VAL A 26 -25.73 16.00 -7.01
N ASN A 27 -26.24 14.79 -6.79
CA ASN A 27 -27.34 14.24 -7.59
C ASN A 27 -28.63 15.06 -7.47
N MET A 28 -28.98 15.53 -6.27
CA MET A 28 -30.14 16.43 -6.08
C MET A 28 -29.98 17.74 -6.87
N GLU A 29 -28.77 18.31 -6.90
CA GLU A 29 -28.50 19.53 -7.67
C GLU A 29 -28.56 19.29 -9.19
N LEU A 30 -28.11 18.13 -9.67
CA LEU A 30 -28.28 17.75 -11.08
C LEU A 30 -29.75 17.60 -11.46
N GLU A 31 -30.53 16.92 -10.60
CA GLU A 31 -31.97 16.72 -10.80
C GLU A 31 -32.73 18.05 -10.82
N LYS A 32 -32.45 18.97 -9.89
CA LYS A 32 -33.02 20.33 -9.88
C LYS A 32 -32.72 21.12 -11.17
N LYS A 33 -31.56 20.88 -11.78
CA LYS A 33 -31.17 21.50 -13.07
C LYS A 33 -31.74 20.77 -14.28
N GLY A 34 -32.53 19.70 -14.09
CA GLY A 34 -33.05 18.87 -15.17
C GLY A 34 -31.98 18.04 -15.88
N ILE A 35 -30.77 17.94 -15.32
CA ILE A 35 -29.66 17.21 -15.90
C ILE A 35 -29.88 15.71 -15.67
N LYS A 36 -30.08 14.96 -16.76
CA LYS A 36 -30.33 13.51 -16.72
C LYS A 36 -29.04 12.72 -16.53
N ALA A 37 -28.36 12.91 -15.40
CA ALA A 37 -27.16 12.18 -15.04
C ALA A 37 -27.14 11.85 -13.53
N ARG A 38 -26.43 10.79 -13.16
CA ARG A 38 -26.21 10.38 -11.77
C ARG A 38 -24.74 10.12 -11.50
N VAL A 39 -24.22 10.75 -10.46
CA VAL A 39 -22.88 10.55 -9.93
C VAL A 39 -22.94 9.50 -8.81
N PHE A 40 -21.99 8.56 -8.79
CA PHE A 40 -21.92 7.52 -7.78
C PHE A 40 -20.47 7.08 -7.54
N LEU A 41 -20.20 6.53 -6.34
CA LEU A 41 -18.92 5.89 -6.05
C LEU A 41 -18.95 4.47 -6.60
N ALA A 42 -18.10 4.17 -7.58
CA ALA A 42 -17.99 2.83 -8.12
C ALA A 42 -17.00 1.99 -7.30
N LYS A 43 -17.37 0.73 -7.05
CA LYS A 43 -16.50 -0.27 -6.45
C LYS A 43 -16.78 -1.65 -7.03
N ASN A 44 -15.73 -2.45 -7.16
CA ASN A 44 -15.84 -3.87 -7.42
C ASN A 44 -15.91 -4.62 -6.10
N ILE A 45 -16.91 -5.48 -5.96
CA ILE A 45 -17.06 -6.38 -4.82
C ILE A 45 -17.12 -7.81 -5.34
N GLY A 46 -16.27 -8.67 -4.82
CA GLY A 46 -16.27 -10.12 -5.11
C GLY A 46 -16.34 -10.92 -3.81
N ASN A 47 -16.97 -12.09 -3.86
CA ASN A 47 -16.98 -13.03 -2.75
C ASN A 47 -16.38 -14.36 -3.20
N VAL A 48 -15.31 -14.80 -2.54
CA VAL A 48 -14.64 -16.07 -2.82
C VAL A 48 -14.29 -16.74 -1.50
N ASN A 49 -14.78 -17.97 -1.29
CA ASN A 49 -14.47 -18.80 -0.12
C ASN A 49 -14.68 -18.06 1.22
N GLY A 50 -15.77 -17.29 1.34
CA GLY A 50 -16.10 -16.54 2.56
C GLY A 50 -15.26 -15.28 2.78
N LYS A 51 -14.46 -14.86 1.79
CA LYS A 51 -13.70 -13.60 1.79
C LYS A 51 -14.36 -12.61 0.84
N VAL A 52 -14.51 -11.36 1.30
CA VAL A 52 -15.04 -10.26 0.50
C VAL A 52 -13.89 -9.41 -0.01
N PHE A 53 -13.73 -9.35 -1.33
CA PHE A 53 -12.73 -8.53 -2.01
C PHE A 53 -13.38 -7.22 -2.40
N VAL A 54 -12.75 -6.09 -2.06
CA VAL A 54 -13.25 -4.76 -2.38
C VAL A 54 -12.16 -3.96 -3.08
N LYS A 55 -12.53 -3.30 -4.19
CA LYS A 55 -11.69 -2.35 -4.89
C LYS A 55 -12.48 -1.11 -5.28
N TYR A 56 -12.08 0.05 -4.79
CA TYR A 56 -12.69 1.32 -5.20
C TYR A 56 -12.23 1.71 -6.60
N LEU A 57 -13.18 2.09 -7.46
CA LEU A 57 -12.96 2.51 -8.85
C LEU A 57 -13.18 4.02 -9.06
N GLY A 58 -13.33 4.76 -7.96
CA GLY A 58 -13.53 6.20 -7.93
C GLY A 58 -14.95 6.64 -8.26
N THR A 59 -15.13 7.95 -8.38
CA THR A 59 -16.40 8.56 -8.78
C THR A 59 -16.69 8.28 -10.25
N ARG A 60 -17.90 7.85 -10.56
CA ARG A 60 -18.39 7.62 -11.93
C ARG A 60 -19.69 8.40 -12.16
N ILE A 61 -19.95 8.68 -13.43
CA ILE A 61 -21.18 9.33 -13.89
C ILE A 61 -21.92 8.33 -14.79
N LYS A 62 -23.22 8.18 -14.56
CA LYS A 62 -24.15 7.51 -15.47
C LYS A 62 -25.03 8.55 -16.13
N ILE A 63 -25.02 8.61 -17.45
CA ILE A 63 -25.80 9.57 -18.25
C ILE A 63 -27.06 8.85 -18.77
N PHE A 64 -28.20 9.53 -18.73
CA PHE A 64 -29.51 9.03 -19.15
C PHE A 64 -30.08 9.94 -20.27
N GLY A 65 -29.48 9.88 -21.45
CA GLY A 65 -29.87 10.68 -22.63
C GLY A 65 -28.78 11.64 -23.08
N GLU A 66 -29.15 12.66 -23.86
CA GLU A 66 -28.22 13.72 -24.24
C GLU A 66 -28.09 14.73 -23.09
N VAL A 67 -26.86 14.89 -22.61
CA VAL A 67 -26.50 15.81 -21.54
C VAL A 67 -25.21 16.52 -21.93
N ASP A 68 -25.19 17.84 -21.80
CA ASP A 68 -23.96 18.62 -21.83
C ASP A 68 -23.17 18.36 -20.53
N VAL A 69 -22.15 17.51 -20.64
CA VAL A 69 -21.27 17.11 -19.52
C VAL A 69 -20.53 18.29 -18.89
N SER A 70 -20.37 19.42 -19.58
CA SER A 70 -19.74 20.62 -19.01
C SER A 70 -20.55 21.21 -17.84
N GLN A 71 -21.84 20.90 -17.76
CA GLN A 71 -22.74 21.34 -16.70
C GLN A 71 -22.64 20.48 -15.42
N ILE A 72 -21.92 19.36 -15.48
CA ILE A 72 -21.76 18.43 -14.37
C ILE A 72 -20.50 18.80 -13.57
N ILE A 73 -20.71 19.40 -12.40
CA ILE A 73 -19.62 19.68 -11.46
C ILE A 73 -19.47 18.48 -10.52
N LEU A 74 -18.32 17.81 -10.61
CA LEU A 74 -17.97 16.71 -9.72
C LEU A 74 -17.35 17.22 -8.41
N PRO A 75 -17.58 16.53 -7.28
CA PRO A 75 -16.84 16.79 -6.06
C PRO A 75 -15.38 16.34 -6.18
N SER A 76 -14.56 16.72 -5.21
CA SER A 76 -13.21 16.19 -5.05
C SER A 76 -13.22 14.67 -5.06
N ARG A 77 -12.17 14.05 -5.62
CA ARG A 77 -12.07 12.59 -5.75
C ARG A 77 -12.18 11.89 -4.39
N PHE A 78 -12.74 10.67 -4.41
CA PHE A 78 -12.81 9.83 -3.23
C PHE A 78 -11.38 9.57 -2.67
N PRO A 79 -11.13 9.78 -1.37
CA PRO A 79 -9.77 9.67 -0.81
C PRO A 79 -9.13 8.28 -0.92
N LEU A 80 -9.93 7.24 -1.09
CA LEU A 80 -9.47 5.85 -1.23
C LEU A 80 -9.69 5.31 -2.65
N ASP A 81 -9.75 6.17 -3.67
CA ASP A 81 -9.82 5.74 -5.08
C ASP A 81 -8.63 4.84 -5.44
N GLY A 82 -8.91 3.63 -5.93
CA GLY A 82 -7.93 2.60 -6.22
C GLY A 82 -7.46 1.77 -5.02
N PHE A 83 -7.99 2.01 -3.80
CA PHE A 83 -7.67 1.19 -2.64
C PHE A 83 -8.32 -0.20 -2.76
N GLU A 84 -7.52 -1.23 -2.46
CA GLU A 84 -7.86 -2.64 -2.63
C GLU A 84 -7.66 -3.38 -1.31
N TYR A 85 -8.69 -4.08 -0.83
CA TYR A 85 -8.62 -4.82 0.42
C TYR A 85 -9.53 -6.05 0.43
N VAL A 86 -9.30 -6.93 1.38
CA VAL A 86 -10.04 -8.16 1.63
C VAL A 86 -10.60 -8.12 3.03
N ILE A 87 -11.85 -8.53 3.20
CA ILE A 87 -12.48 -8.78 4.50
C ILE A 87 -12.58 -10.29 4.68
N GLU A 88 -12.02 -10.80 5.77
CA GLU A 88 -12.14 -12.19 6.19
C GLU A 88 -12.49 -12.22 7.68
N LYS A 89 -13.66 -12.80 8.02
CA LYS A 89 -14.17 -12.89 9.40
C LYS A 89 -14.15 -11.54 10.14
N GLY A 90 -14.61 -10.48 9.47
CA GLY A 90 -14.64 -9.12 10.02
C GLY A 90 -13.27 -8.42 10.13
N THR A 91 -12.19 -9.07 9.71
CA THR A 91 -10.85 -8.47 9.70
C THR A 91 -10.51 -7.98 8.29
N MET A 92 -10.00 -6.75 8.20
CA MET A 92 -9.52 -6.17 6.94
C MET A 92 -8.05 -6.50 6.69
N PHE A 93 -7.73 -6.89 5.46
CA PHE A 93 -6.39 -7.19 4.99
C PHE A 93 -6.11 -6.47 3.67
N CYS A 94 -4.88 -6.05 3.44
CA CYS A 94 -4.45 -5.56 2.13
C CYS A 94 -2.96 -5.86 1.92
N SER A 95 -2.42 -5.61 0.72
CA SER A 95 -0.98 -5.66 0.54
C SER A 95 -0.32 -4.41 1.13
N TYR A 96 0.88 -4.54 1.70
CA TYR A 96 1.63 -3.40 2.23
C TYR A 96 1.90 -2.35 1.14
N LYS A 97 2.21 -2.82 -0.08
CA LYS A 97 2.38 -1.95 -1.26
C LYS A 97 1.14 -1.11 -1.57
N VAL A 98 -0.07 -1.65 -1.42
CA VAL A 98 -1.32 -0.89 -1.56
C VAL A 98 -1.47 0.07 -0.40
N PHE A 99 -1.32 -0.38 0.85
CA PHE A 99 -1.42 0.46 2.04
C PHE A 99 -0.53 1.70 1.97
N ARG A 100 0.73 1.55 1.55
CA ARG A 100 1.70 2.65 1.48
C ARG A 100 1.24 3.82 0.61
N LYS A 101 0.46 3.57 -0.45
CA LYS A 101 -0.13 4.62 -1.30
C LYS A 101 -1.19 5.46 -0.58
N PHE A 102 -1.83 4.89 0.45
CA PHE A 102 -2.91 5.50 1.22
C PHE A 102 -2.54 5.71 2.69
N ALA A 103 -1.25 5.59 3.06
CA ALA A 103 -0.80 5.58 4.46
C ALA A 103 -1.25 6.84 5.22
N ASN A 104 -1.24 8.02 4.58
CA ASN A 104 -1.70 9.27 5.18
C ASN A 104 -3.20 9.25 5.52
N MET A 105 -4.02 8.65 4.63
CA MET A 105 -5.47 8.54 4.82
C MET A 105 -5.85 7.43 5.81
N LEU A 106 -4.98 6.43 5.96
CA LEU A 106 -5.17 5.26 6.83
C LEU A 106 -4.34 5.33 8.12
N LYS A 107 -3.83 6.51 8.49
CA LYS A 107 -2.91 6.70 9.63
C LYS A 107 -3.48 6.23 10.98
N GLN A 108 -4.80 6.32 11.16
CA GLN A 108 -5.50 5.84 12.36
C GLN A 108 -5.64 4.32 12.42
N CYS A 109 -5.40 3.61 11.31
CA CYS A 109 -5.49 2.16 11.28
C CYS A 109 -4.25 1.53 11.92
N ARG A 110 -4.47 0.60 12.85
CA ARG A 110 -3.37 -0.18 13.42
C ARG A 110 -2.97 -1.28 12.43
N VAL A 111 -1.74 -1.21 11.96
CA VAL A 111 -1.14 -2.22 11.08
C VAL A 111 -0.53 -3.34 11.91
N ILE A 112 -0.87 -4.59 11.61
CA ILE A 112 -0.22 -5.79 12.14
C ILE A 112 0.45 -6.52 10.99
N ILE A 113 1.75 -6.78 11.14
CA ILE A 113 2.58 -7.49 10.17
C ILE A 113 3.04 -8.81 10.77
N SER A 114 2.88 -9.90 10.03
CA SER A 114 3.27 -11.24 10.49
C SER A 114 4.78 -11.39 10.70
N LEU A 115 5.57 -10.69 9.88
CA LEU A 115 7.03 -10.74 9.92
C LEU A 115 7.65 -9.98 11.11
N ASP A 116 6.87 -9.19 11.85
CA ASP A 116 7.37 -8.49 13.06
C ASP A 116 7.89 -9.49 14.11
N ASN A 117 7.32 -10.69 14.19
CA ASN A 117 7.78 -11.75 15.11
C ASN A 117 9.20 -12.26 14.79
N ALA A 118 9.66 -12.09 13.55
CA ALA A 118 10.98 -12.48 13.09
C ALA A 118 11.87 -11.27 12.78
N ARG A 119 11.47 -10.06 13.18
CA ARG A 119 12.14 -8.80 12.83
C ARG A 119 13.62 -8.85 13.10
N ASP A 120 14.01 -9.19 14.32
CA ASP A 120 15.41 -9.09 14.75
C ASP A 120 16.28 -10.09 13.98
N LYS A 121 15.77 -11.31 13.73
CA LYS A 121 16.44 -12.32 12.89
C LYS A 121 16.59 -11.86 11.43
N ILE A 122 15.55 -11.23 10.88
CA ILE A 122 15.59 -10.67 9.51
C ILE A 122 16.66 -9.58 9.41
N ILE A 123 16.69 -8.66 10.39
CA ILE A 123 17.68 -7.58 10.42
C ILE A 123 19.09 -8.15 10.59
N GLU A 124 19.28 -9.10 11.51
CA GLU A 124 20.57 -9.74 11.77
C GLU A 124 21.13 -10.42 10.51
N GLU A 125 20.32 -11.25 9.82
CA GLU A 125 20.72 -11.94 8.59
C GLU A 125 21.12 -10.94 7.49
N ILE A 126 20.32 -9.90 7.27
CA ILE A 126 20.58 -8.92 6.21
C ILE A 126 21.79 -8.04 6.55
N MET A 127 21.90 -7.56 7.80
CA MET A 127 23.00 -6.70 8.24
C MET A 127 24.32 -7.46 8.26
N GLY A 128 24.33 -8.72 8.72
CA GLY A 128 25.52 -9.55 8.75
C GLY A 128 26.11 -9.79 7.36
N GLU A 129 25.26 -10.10 6.39
CA GLU A 129 25.68 -10.26 5.00
C GLU A 129 26.09 -8.93 4.36
N ALA A 130 25.36 -7.85 4.62
CA ALA A 130 25.70 -6.53 4.11
C ALA A 130 27.04 -6.02 4.67
N TYR A 131 27.35 -6.31 5.94
CA TYR A 131 28.63 -5.97 6.56
C TYR A 131 29.80 -6.69 5.90
N ARG A 132 29.67 -8.00 5.61
CA ARG A 132 30.68 -8.77 4.87
C ARG A 132 30.94 -8.19 3.48
N VAL A 133 29.88 -7.83 2.77
CA VAL A 133 29.98 -7.19 1.45
C VAL A 133 30.65 -5.81 1.54
N LYS A 134 30.28 -4.99 2.53
CA LYS A 134 30.91 -3.69 2.81
C LYS A 134 32.41 -3.84 3.03
N GLU A 135 32.85 -4.77 3.88
CA GLU A 135 34.27 -4.99 4.17
C GLU A 135 35.05 -5.43 2.93
N TYR A 136 34.50 -6.37 2.15
CA TYR A 136 35.12 -6.86 0.93
C TYR A 136 35.35 -5.74 -0.08
N TYR A 137 34.31 -4.96 -0.40
CA TYR A 137 34.42 -3.88 -1.39
C TYR A 137 35.22 -2.69 -0.86
N SER A 138 35.19 -2.39 0.45
CA SER A 138 35.99 -1.31 1.01
C SER A 138 37.49 -1.59 0.88
N LYS A 139 37.90 -2.84 1.09
CA LYS A 139 39.29 -3.29 0.88
C LYS A 139 39.67 -3.22 -0.61
N LEU A 140 38.80 -3.71 -1.48
CA LEU A 140 39.04 -3.74 -2.93
C LEU A 140 39.19 -2.33 -3.52
N LEU A 141 38.32 -1.40 -3.13
CA LEU A 141 38.29 -0.03 -3.65
C LEU A 141 39.23 0.92 -2.92
N LYS A 142 39.81 0.49 -1.78
CA LYS A 142 40.58 1.34 -0.86
C LYS A 142 39.81 2.61 -0.46
N ALA A 143 38.50 2.50 -0.33
CA ALA A 143 37.59 3.58 -0.01
C ALA A 143 36.43 3.07 0.85
N PRO A 144 35.87 3.87 1.77
CA PRO A 144 34.77 3.44 2.61
C PRO A 144 33.50 3.24 1.79
N VAL A 145 32.92 2.03 1.86
CA VAL A 145 31.60 1.72 1.28
C VAL A 145 30.56 1.73 2.40
N ASN A 146 29.60 2.65 2.34
CA ASN A 146 28.55 2.77 3.35
C ASN A 146 27.17 2.36 2.85
N TRP A 147 27.02 2.18 1.54
CA TRP A 147 25.77 1.78 0.91
C TRP A 147 25.97 0.47 0.17
N VAL A 148 25.21 -0.55 0.56
CA VAL A 148 25.31 -1.90 0.02
C VAL A 148 24.03 -2.21 -0.77
N PRO A 149 24.12 -2.55 -2.07
CA PRO A 149 22.95 -2.96 -2.84
C PRO A 149 22.53 -4.36 -2.39
N LEU A 150 21.26 -4.57 -2.04
CA LEU A 150 20.79 -5.83 -1.45
C LEU A 150 20.35 -6.86 -2.49
N ILE A 151 19.90 -6.42 -3.66
CA ILE A 151 19.42 -7.32 -4.73
C ILE A 151 20.62 -7.83 -5.54
N LYS A 152 21.44 -6.94 -6.09
CA LYS A 152 22.60 -7.31 -6.93
C LYS A 152 23.64 -8.17 -6.23
N THR A 153 23.82 -7.98 -4.93
CA THR A 153 24.75 -8.79 -4.11
C THR A 153 24.17 -10.14 -3.72
N GLY A 154 22.88 -10.39 -4.00
CA GLY A 154 22.19 -11.61 -3.63
C GLY A 154 21.81 -11.71 -2.15
N ILE A 155 22.02 -10.67 -1.34
CA ILE A 155 21.71 -10.66 0.10
C ILE A 155 20.24 -11.01 0.34
N LEU A 156 19.31 -10.35 -0.37
CA LEU A 156 17.87 -10.64 -0.18
C LEU A 156 17.51 -12.06 -0.61
N LYS A 157 18.13 -12.56 -1.68
CA LYS A 157 17.89 -13.92 -2.17
C LYS A 157 18.40 -14.95 -1.16
N LYS A 158 19.54 -14.69 -0.51
CA LYS A 158 20.07 -15.53 0.56
C LYS A 158 19.16 -15.49 1.78
N ALA A 159 18.83 -14.30 2.30
CA ALA A 159 17.96 -14.14 3.46
C ALA A 159 16.57 -14.76 3.25
N SER A 160 15.98 -14.59 2.06
CA SER A 160 14.70 -15.23 1.68
C SER A 160 14.77 -16.75 1.80
N LYS A 161 15.87 -17.38 1.34
CA LYS A 161 16.08 -18.82 1.47
C LYS A 161 16.34 -19.25 2.90
N THR A 162 17.26 -18.57 3.60
CA THR A 162 17.66 -18.89 4.98
C THR A 162 16.47 -18.85 5.92
N LEU A 163 15.64 -17.80 5.80
CA LEU A 163 14.52 -17.53 6.71
C LEU A 163 13.20 -18.15 6.23
N ASN A 164 13.19 -18.79 5.06
CA ASN A 164 11.99 -19.31 4.40
C ASN A 164 10.88 -18.26 4.27
N ILE A 165 11.25 -17.04 3.87
CA ILE A 165 10.34 -15.91 3.65
C ILE A 165 10.27 -15.66 2.14
N ASN A 166 9.06 -15.42 1.62
CA ASN A 166 8.89 -15.05 0.22
C ASN A 166 9.70 -13.78 -0.12
N TYR A 167 10.40 -13.80 -1.25
CA TYR A 167 11.28 -12.72 -1.67
C TYR A 167 10.57 -11.35 -1.77
N GLU A 168 9.37 -11.31 -2.35
CA GLU A 168 8.57 -10.08 -2.47
C GLU A 168 8.06 -9.60 -1.12
N ASP A 169 7.72 -10.53 -0.21
CA ASP A 169 7.33 -10.18 1.15
C ASP A 169 8.50 -9.58 1.94
N LEU A 170 9.72 -10.07 1.72
CA LEU A 170 10.92 -9.52 2.33
C LEU A 170 11.20 -8.09 1.83
N ILE A 171 11.02 -7.83 0.53
CA ILE A 171 11.12 -6.47 -0.04
C ILE A 171 10.09 -5.52 0.59
N ASP A 172 8.83 -5.93 0.62
CA ASP A 172 7.76 -5.12 1.22
C ASP A 172 8.02 -4.89 2.72
N TYR A 173 8.58 -5.88 3.42
CA TYR A 173 8.92 -5.75 4.83
C TYR A 173 10.07 -4.78 5.08
N LEU A 174 11.11 -4.80 4.23
CA LEU A 174 12.18 -3.80 4.28
C LEU A 174 11.67 -2.39 4.00
N ALA A 175 10.73 -2.24 3.05
CA ALA A 175 10.04 -0.97 2.82
C ALA A 175 9.28 -0.52 4.08
N TYR A 176 8.61 -1.45 4.77
CA TYR A 176 7.96 -1.17 6.04
C TYR A 176 8.92 -0.74 7.14
N LEU A 177 10.03 -1.47 7.35
CA LEU A 177 11.04 -1.11 8.35
C LEU A 177 11.65 0.27 8.08
N ARG A 178 11.87 0.61 6.80
CA ARG A 178 12.29 1.95 6.37
C ARG A 178 11.24 3.02 6.69
N ASP A 179 9.98 2.78 6.34
CA ASP A 179 8.90 3.73 6.62
C ASP A 179 8.70 3.96 8.13
N LYS A 180 9.10 2.99 8.97
CA LYS A 180 9.17 3.09 10.43
C LYS A 180 10.47 3.68 10.99
N GLY A 181 11.45 3.96 10.14
CA GLY A 181 12.76 4.49 10.56
C GLY A 181 13.66 3.47 11.26
N VAL A 182 13.35 2.18 11.21
CA VAL A 182 14.13 1.11 11.85
C VAL A 182 15.41 0.82 11.08
N VAL A 183 15.35 0.91 9.74
CA VAL A 183 16.50 0.70 8.85
C VAL A 183 16.62 1.85 7.85
N LYS A 184 17.85 2.18 7.47
CA LYS A 184 18.12 3.20 6.45
C LYS A 184 18.25 2.56 5.09
N ILE A 185 17.16 2.60 4.32
CA ILE A 185 17.10 2.06 2.97
C ILE A 185 16.79 3.17 1.95
N MET A 186 17.53 3.17 0.85
CA MET A 186 17.30 4.01 -0.32
C MET A 186 16.83 3.13 -1.48
N PHE A 187 15.77 3.55 -2.17
CA PHE A 187 15.31 2.90 -3.40
C PHE A 187 16.07 3.50 -4.58
N GLY A 188 16.91 2.69 -5.22
CA GLY A 188 17.67 3.07 -6.39
C GLY A 188 16.92 2.81 -7.70
N GLU A 189 17.56 3.17 -8.81
CA GLU A 189 17.05 2.88 -10.15
C GLU A 189 16.81 1.38 -10.37
N LYS A 190 15.83 1.06 -11.22
CA LYS A 190 15.42 -0.32 -11.57
C LYS A 190 14.99 -1.18 -10.37
N GLY A 191 14.61 -0.57 -9.24
CA GLY A 191 14.09 -1.28 -8.07
C GLY A 191 15.16 -1.83 -7.13
N GLU A 192 16.43 -1.43 -7.28
CA GLU A 192 17.49 -1.81 -6.33
C GLU A 192 17.22 -1.22 -4.93
N LEU A 193 17.56 -1.99 -3.90
CA LEU A 193 17.48 -1.57 -2.50
C LEU A 193 18.87 -1.37 -1.96
N TRP A 194 19.20 -0.13 -1.58
CA TRP A 194 20.48 0.20 -0.98
C TRP A 194 20.32 0.32 0.53
N LEU A 195 21.04 -0.51 1.29
CA LEU A 195 21.09 -0.46 2.74
C LEU A 195 22.28 0.38 3.18
N GLN A 196 22.05 1.33 4.07
CA GLN A 196 23.14 2.01 4.74
C GLN A 196 23.69 1.13 5.86
N VAL A 197 24.95 0.75 5.75
CA VAL A 197 25.68 0.01 6.79
C VAL A 197 26.67 0.99 7.40
N LEU A 198 26.34 1.52 8.58
CA LEU A 198 27.22 2.42 9.33
C LEU A 198 28.42 1.64 9.90
#